data_AF-A0A662IIL1-F1
#
_entry.id   AF-A0A662IIL1-F1
#
_cell.length_a   1.000
_cell.length_b   1.000
_cell.length_c   1.000
_cell.angle_alpha   90.00
_cell.angle_beta   90.00
_cell.angle_gamma   90.00
#
_symmetry.space_group_name_H-M   'P 1'
#
loop_
_entity.id
_entity.type
_entity.pdbx_description
1 polymer ?
#
loop_
_entity_poly.entity_id
_entity_poly.type
_entity_poly.pdbx_seq_one_letter_code
_entity_poly.pdbx_strand_id
1 'polypeptide(L)'
;MPSERVLHWFGVLFLLAALNDAIDLLNMFSPLVEFLLDAMIAILLLLSLRILNPLLFLIAVLDVLPRIDFAPFWTLYVIYLYVSKMEEKYRKGEGRKPVRKIRVKVE
;
A
#
# COMPACT_ATOMS: atom_id res chain seq x y z
N MET A 1 -12.41 -9.89 -9.42
CA MET A 1 -11.08 -10.41 -9.02
C MET A 1 -9.99 -9.42 -9.41
N PRO A 2 -8.98 -9.16 -8.56
CA PRO A 2 -7.74 -8.47 -8.96
C PRO A 2 -7.14 -9.15 -10.19
N SER A 3 -6.45 -8.40 -11.08
CA SER A 3 -5.67 -9.08 -12.12
C SER A 3 -4.48 -9.77 -11.45
N GLU A 4 -4.09 -10.95 -11.93
CA GLU A 4 -2.97 -11.73 -11.36
C GLU A 4 -1.70 -10.90 -11.23
N ARG A 5 -1.42 -10.02 -12.20
CA ARG A 5 -0.29 -9.08 -12.14
C ARG A 5 -0.33 -8.14 -10.93
N VAL A 6 -1.50 -7.62 -10.57
CA VAL A 6 -1.64 -6.72 -9.41
C VAL A 6 -1.43 -7.50 -8.12
N LEU A 7 -1.93 -8.73 -8.06
CA LEU A 7 -1.75 -9.60 -6.90
C LEU A 7 -0.27 -9.95 -6.69
N HIS A 8 0.45 -10.35 -7.75
CA HIS A 8 1.87 -10.66 -7.68
C HIS A 8 2.70 -9.44 -7.25
N TRP A 9 2.42 -8.26 -7.81
CA TRP A 9 3.11 -7.03 -7.42
C TRP A 9 2.91 -6.67 -5.95
N PHE A 10 1.69 -6.78 -5.43
CA PHE A 10 1.44 -6.56 -4.01
C PHE A 10 2.06 -7.63 -3.11
N GLY A 11 2.15 -8.89 -3.57
CA GLY A 11 2.87 -9.93 -2.84
C GLY A 11 4.35 -9.61 -2.66
N VAL A 12 5.00 -9.11 -3.71
CA VAL A 12 6.42 -8.68 -3.64
C VAL A 12 6.58 -7.49 -2.69
N LEU A 13 5.71 -6.47 -2.79
CA LEU A 13 5.75 -5.32 -1.90
C LEU A 13 5.50 -5.70 -0.43
N PHE A 14 4.58 -6.64 -0.19
CA PHE A 14 4.27 -7.14 1.14
C PHE A 14 5.46 -7.89 1.74
N LEU A 15 6.11 -8.76 0.95
CA LEU A 15 7.29 -9.47 1.41
C LEU A 15 8.45 -8.52 1.74
N LEU A 16 8.68 -7.51 0.89
CA LEU A 16 9.71 -6.48 1.13
C LEU A 16 9.41 -5.68 2.40
N ALA A 17 8.17 -5.22 2.58
CA ALA A 17 7.76 -4.48 3.75
C ALA A 17 7.86 -5.30 5.04
N ALA A 18 7.41 -6.56 5.01
CA ALA A 18 7.49 -7.46 6.16
C ALA A 18 8.93 -7.80 6.51
N LEU A 19 9.81 -7.96 5.51
CA LEU A 19 11.24 -8.17 5.75
C LEU A 19 11.88 -6.93 6.37
N ASN A 20 11.51 -5.74 5.92
CA ASN A 20 12.01 -4.48 6.46
C ASN A 20 11.60 -4.29 7.92
N ASP A 21 10.31 -4.39 8.21
CA ASP A 21 9.81 -4.28 9.59
C ASP A 21 10.46 -5.33 10.51
N ALA A 22 10.74 -6.54 10.01
CA ALA A 22 11.44 -7.56 10.78
C ALA A 22 12.91 -7.20 11.05
N ILE A 23 13.59 -6.59 10.07
CA ILE A 23 14.97 -6.12 10.20
C ILE A 23 15.05 -5.02 11.26
N ASP A 24 14.15 -4.04 11.18
CA ASP A 24 14.03 -2.93 12.12
C ASP A 24 13.73 -3.41 13.54
N LEU A 25 12.75 -4.29 13.70
CA LEU A 25 12.39 -4.87 14.99
C LEU A 25 13.53 -5.68 15.63
N LEU A 26 14.37 -6.31 14.79
CA LEU A 26 15.54 -7.04 15.26
C LEU A 26 16.76 -6.13 15.46
N ASN A 27 16.68 -4.85 15.06
CA ASN A 27 17.76 -3.86 15.09
C ASN A 27 19.06 -4.46 14.52
N MET A 28 18.92 -5.15 13.39
CA MET A 28 19.95 -6.04 12.84
C MET A 28 21.08 -5.29 12.14
N PHE A 29 20.85 -4.06 11.69
CA PHE A 29 21.82 -3.30 10.92
C PHE A 29 22.22 -2.01 11.62
N SER A 30 23.09 -1.24 10.96
CA SER A 30 23.41 0.10 11.44
C SER A 30 22.30 1.07 11.01
N PRO A 31 22.08 2.17 11.75
CA PRO A 31 21.02 3.15 11.44
C PRO A 31 21.09 3.71 10.01
N LEU A 32 22.29 3.75 9.41
CA LEU A 32 22.46 4.20 8.03
C LEU A 32 21.90 3.21 7.01
N VAL A 33 22.02 1.91 7.27
CA VAL A 33 21.54 0.85 6.37
C VAL A 33 20.02 0.74 6.45
N GLU A 34 19.45 0.82 7.65
CA GLU A 34 18.00 0.85 7.89
C GLU A 34 17.37 2.02 7.14
N PHE A 35 17.90 3.24 7.33
CA PHE A 35 17.46 4.43 6.60
C PHE A 35 17.48 4.25 5.07
N LEU A 36 18.50 3.57 4.52
CA LEU A 36 18.59 3.32 3.08
C LEU A 36 17.54 2.32 2.60
N LEU A 37 17.24 1.29 3.40
CA LEU A 37 16.19 0.31 3.10
C LEU A 37 14.80 0.97 3.13
N ASP A 38 14.53 1.80 4.14
CA ASP A 38 13.29 2.57 4.26
C ASP A 38 13.11 3.51 3.07
N ALA A 39 14.16 4.25 2.71
CA ALA A 39 14.15 5.13 1.55
C ALA A 39 13.86 4.34 0.26
N MET A 40 14.45 3.15 0.10
CA MET A 40 14.21 2.30 -1.05
C MET A 40 12.75 1.83 -1.12
N ILE A 41 12.16 1.40 0.00
CA ILE A 41 10.75 0.98 0.08
C ILE A 41 9.82 2.15 -0.19
N ALA A 42 10.09 3.32 0.40
CA ALA A 42 9.34 4.55 0.14
C ALA A 42 9.33 4.91 -1.36
N ILE A 43 10.48 4.82 -2.03
CA ILE A 43 10.61 5.08 -3.47
C ILE A 43 9.80 4.07 -4.29
N LEU A 44 9.92 2.77 -3.99
CA LEU A 44 9.16 1.70 -4.66
C LEU A 44 7.64 1.93 -4.55
N LEU A 45 7.17 2.38 -3.39
CA LEU A 45 5.76 2.67 -3.15
C LEU A 45 5.30 3.93 -3.88
N LEU A 46 6.10 5.00 -3.89
CA LEU A 46 5.82 6.22 -4.66
C LEU A 46 5.70 5.91 -6.17
N LEU A 47 6.61 5.09 -6.70
CA LEU A 47 6.57 4.64 -8.09
C LEU A 47 5.30 3.80 -8.39
N SER A 48 4.91 2.94 -7.45
CA SER A 48 3.71 2.08 -7.58
C SER A 48 2.40 2.88 -7.60
N LEU A 49 2.33 3.96 -6.80
CA LEU A 49 1.13 4.79 -6.69
C LEU A 49 1.05 5.92 -7.71
N ARG A 50 2.18 6.31 -8.33
CA ARG A 50 2.28 7.48 -9.23
C ARG A 50 1.68 8.77 -8.63
N ILE A 51 1.54 8.82 -7.30
CA ILE A 51 0.95 9.91 -6.54
C ILE A 51 1.87 10.15 -5.35
N LEU A 52 2.25 11.42 -5.16
CA LEU A 52 2.91 11.86 -3.92
C LEU A 52 1.88 11.83 -2.80
N ASN A 53 1.94 10.79 -1.95
CA ASN A 53 1.06 10.67 -0.81
C ASN A 53 1.78 11.21 0.45
N PRO A 54 1.29 12.30 1.07
CA PRO A 54 1.91 12.86 2.29
C PRO A 54 1.93 11.87 3.45
N LEU A 55 1.03 10.89 3.47
CA LEU A 55 1.04 9.80 4.45
C LEU A 55 2.30 8.93 4.33
N LEU A 56 2.79 8.73 3.11
CA LEU A 56 3.99 7.95 2.79
C LEU A 56 5.25 8.65 3.32
N PHE A 57 5.29 9.98 3.17
CA PHE A 57 6.34 10.82 3.75
C PHE A 57 6.28 10.79 5.27
N LEU A 58 5.08 10.85 5.87
CA LEU A 58 4.92 10.77 7.31
C LEU A 58 5.40 9.42 7.86
N ILE A 59 5.05 8.31 7.20
CA ILE A 59 5.50 6.96 7.60
C ILE A 59 7.03 6.87 7.52
N ALA A 60 7.64 7.31 6.42
CA ALA A 60 9.10 7.32 6.28
C ALA A 60 9.79 8.21 7.33
N VAL A 61 9.17 9.31 7.75
CA VAL A 61 9.73 10.18 8.82
C VAL A 61 9.56 9.53 10.20
N LEU A 62 8.44 8.84 10.45
CA LEU A 62 8.19 8.17 11.72
C LEU A 62 9.11 6.96 11.93
N ASP A 63 9.43 6.25 10.86
CA ASP A 63 10.34 5.09 10.88
C ASP A 63 11.77 5.46 11.27
N VAL A 64 12.23 6.65 10.87
CA VAL A 64 13.57 7.15 11.18
C VAL A 64 13.70 7.63 12.63
N LEU A 65 12.59 7.71 13.39
CA LEU A 65 12.60 8.15 14.79
C LEU A 65 12.81 6.95 15.72
N PRO A 66 13.98 6.82 16.38
CA PRO A 66 14.45 5.61 17.09
C PRO A 66 13.72 5.30 18.42
N ARG A 67 12.41 5.51 18.47
CA ARG A 67 11.49 5.29 19.60
C ARG A 67 10.11 4.85 19.14
N ILE A 68 9.79 4.97 17.86
CA ILE A 68 8.50 4.57 17.29
C ILE A 68 8.61 3.19 16.61
N ASP A 69 9.83 2.64 16.47
CA ASP A 69 10.28 1.39 15.80
C ASP A 69 9.55 0.07 16.16
N PHE A 70 8.54 0.08 17.03
CA PHE A 70 7.86 -1.14 17.46
C PHE A 70 6.63 -1.52 16.62
N ALA A 71 6.20 -0.66 15.70
CA ALA A 71 5.05 -0.96 14.85
C ALA A 71 5.50 -1.29 13.42
N PRO A 72 4.96 -2.35 12.79
CA PRO A 72 5.32 -2.75 11.43
C PRO A 72 4.66 -1.80 10.41
N PHE A 73 5.13 -0.55 10.36
CA PHE A 73 4.48 0.53 9.63
C PHE A 73 4.45 0.26 8.13
N TRP A 74 5.51 -0.31 7.56
CA TRP A 74 5.54 -0.62 6.13
C TRP A 74 4.54 -1.71 5.78
N THR A 75 4.50 -2.78 6.56
CA THR A 75 3.55 -3.88 6.34
C THR A 75 2.12 -3.36 6.43
N LEU A 76 1.82 -2.54 7.45
CA LEU A 76 0.50 -1.95 7.63
C LEU A 76 0.12 -1.04 6.45
N TYR A 77 1.08 -0.28 5.95
CA TYR A 77 0.87 0.61 4.82
C TYR A 77 0.62 -0.15 3.51
N VAL A 78 1.38 -1.21 3.24
CA VAL A 78 1.15 -2.06 2.05
C VAL A 78 -0.23 -2.70 2.09
N ILE A 79 -0.69 -3.14 3.27
CA ILE A 79 -2.07 -3.64 3.45
C ILE A 79 -3.08 -2.54 3.15
N TYR A 80 -2.89 -1.34 3.70
CA TYR A 80 -3.76 -0.19 3.44
C TYR A 80 -3.86 0.13 1.93
N LEU A 81 -2.74 0.11 1.21
CA LEU A 81 -2.72 0.33 -0.23
C LEU A 81 -3.45 -0.77 -1.00
N TYR A 82 -3.28 -2.02 -0.60
CA TYR A 82 -3.97 -3.15 -1.20
C TYR A 82 -5.50 -2.97 -1.06
N VAL A 83 -5.96 -2.68 0.16
CA VAL A 83 -7.40 -2.46 0.45
C VAL A 83 -7.94 -1.27 -0.34
N SER A 84 -7.24 -0.13 -0.31
CA SER A 84 -7.64 1.09 -1.05
C SER A 84 -7.78 0.83 -2.55
N LYS A 85 -6.85 0.05 -3.13
CA LYS A 85 -6.88 -0.30 -4.56
C LYS A 85 -8.00 -1.29 -4.90
N MET A 86 -8.33 -2.20 -3.97
CA MET A 86 -9.51 -3.05 -4.13
C MET A 86 -10.79 -2.22 -4.08
N GLU A 87 -10.93 -1.33 -3.10
CA GLU A 87 -12.10 -0.45 -2.95
C GLU A 87 -12.32 0.40 -4.21
N GLU A 88 -11.27 1.03 -4.75
CA GLU A 88 -11.34 1.79 -5.99
C GLU A 88 -11.83 0.91 -7.17
N LYS A 89 -11.35 -0.34 -7.24
CA LYS A 89 -11.75 -1.29 -8.27
C LYS A 89 -13.21 -1.74 -8.11
N TYR A 90 -13.67 -1.96 -6.88
CA TYR A 90 -15.08 -2.27 -6.58
C TYR A 90 -15.98 -1.10 -6.96
N ARG A 91 -15.62 0.14 -6.56
CA ARG A 91 -16.39 1.36 -6.90
C ARG A 91 -16.49 1.59 -8.41
N LYS A 92 -15.40 1.38 -9.14
CA LYS A 92 -15.40 1.43 -10.62
C LYS A 92 -16.18 0.27 -11.27
N GLY A 93 -16.29 -0.88 -10.61
CA GLY A 93 -17.10 -2.02 -11.03
C GLY A 93 -18.60 -1.82 -10.82
N GLU A 94 -19.00 -1.16 -9.74
CA GLU A 94 -20.41 -0.83 -9.45
C GLU A 94 -20.94 0.33 -10.30
N GLY A 95 -20.08 1.28 -10.70
CA GLY A 95 -20.42 2.36 -11.65
C GLY A 95 -20.80 1.90 -13.07
N ARG A 96 -20.80 0.58 -13.34
CA ARG A 96 -21.14 -0.03 -14.62
C ARG A 96 -22.45 -0.83 -14.64
N LYS A 97 -23.30 -0.76 -13.60
CA LYS A 97 -24.68 -1.27 -13.76
C LYS A 97 -25.51 -0.20 -14.50
N PRO A 98 -25.89 -0.39 -15.79
CA PRO A 98 -26.88 0.48 -16.39
C PRO A 98 -28.17 0.31 -15.59
N VAL A 99 -28.67 1.40 -15.02
CA VAL A 99 -30.02 1.47 -14.48
C VAL A 99 -30.94 1.11 -15.65
N ARG A 100 -31.42 -0.14 -15.72
CA ARG A 100 -32.44 -0.55 -16.68
C ARG A 100 -33.66 0.32 -16.39
N LYS A 101 -33.88 1.36 -17.19
CA LYS A 101 -35.16 2.08 -17.22
C LYS A 101 -36.22 1.06 -17.61
N ILE A 102 -36.94 0.53 -16.62
CA ILE A 102 -38.14 -0.26 -16.83
C ILE A 102 -39.15 0.72 -17.41
N ARG A 103 -39.36 0.66 -18.73
CA ARG A 103 -40.39 1.45 -19.41
C ARG A 103 -41.72 0.77 -19.07
N VAL A 104 -42.41 1.28 -18.07
CA VAL A 104 -43.78 0.86 -17.75
C VAL A 104 -44.66 1.32 -18.90
N LYS A 105 -45.28 0.37 -19.59
CA LYS A 105 -46.25 0.63 -20.65
C LYS A 105 -47.57 0.93 -19.93
N VAL A 106 -47.99 2.18 -19.94
CA VAL A 106 -49.36 2.56 -19.56
C VAL A 106 -50.22 2.34 -20.81
N GLU A 107 -51.28 1.57 -20.63
CA GLU A 107 -52.25 1.17 -21.66
C GLU A 107 -52.93 2.34 -22.36
#